data_AF-A0A2V9RPE7-F1
#
_entry.id   AF-A0A2V9RPE7-F1
#
_cell.length_a   1.000
_cell.length_b   1.000
_cell.length_c   1.000
_cell.angle_alpha   90.00
_cell.angle_beta   90.00
_cell.angle_gamma   90.00
#
_symmetry.space_group_name_H-M   'P 1'
#
loop_
_entity.id
_entity.type
_entity.pdbx_description
1 polymer ?
#
loop_
_entity_poly.entity_id
_entity_poly.type
_entity_poly.pdbx_seq_one_letter_code
_entity_poly.pdbx_strand_id
1 'polypeptide(L)'
;MACPFFMPVEILEGGAWIHPARLPLGSGWSGLCQAPGHEGVQPSQEELHDSCNLGYAKCARIPDERAGDAVRFGIASDRGSEVVLNYVLEKSHAPVSHGMLSCNLLTRYWALNHQDERIQKMAECFLQCYLVRRTPQAPAASVTS
;
A
#
# COMPACT_ATOMS: atom_id res chain seq x y z
N MET A 1 -5.85 -2.98 5.45
CA MET A 1 -5.52 -3.58 4.13
C MET A 1 -5.91 -2.61 3.05
N ALA A 2 -5.30 -2.58 1.87
CA ALA A 2 -5.64 -1.65 0.78
C ALA A 2 -6.65 -2.26 -0.20
N CYS A 3 -7.35 -1.43 -0.98
CA CYS A 3 -8.22 -1.91 -2.06
C CYS A 3 -7.38 -2.55 -3.18
N PRO A 4 -7.66 -3.80 -3.64
CA PRO A 4 -6.89 -4.47 -4.69
C PRO A 4 -6.95 -3.79 -6.07
N PHE A 5 -7.95 -2.94 -6.29
CA PHE A 5 -8.15 -2.21 -7.54
C PHE A 5 -7.56 -0.80 -7.52
N PHE A 6 -6.90 -0.40 -6.44
CA PHE A 6 -6.29 0.91 -6.34
C PHE A 6 -4.88 0.90 -6.93
N MET A 7 -4.59 1.84 -7.83
CA MET A 7 -3.26 2.10 -8.37
C MET A 7 -2.72 3.39 -7.73
N PRO A 8 -1.90 3.31 -6.66
CA PRO A 8 -1.37 4.50 -6.00
C PRO A 8 -0.35 5.21 -6.90
N VAL A 9 -0.36 6.54 -6.85
CA VAL A 9 0.50 7.41 -7.68
C VAL A 9 1.42 8.25 -6.79
N GLU A 10 0.86 9.03 -5.87
CA GLU A 10 1.64 9.91 -4.99
C GLU A 10 1.12 9.88 -3.54
N ILE A 11 1.94 10.31 -2.58
CA ILE A 11 1.50 10.44 -1.19
C ILE A 11 0.47 11.57 -1.12
N LEU A 12 -0.69 11.29 -0.52
CA LEU A 12 -1.72 12.29 -0.34
C LEU A 12 -1.37 13.19 0.86
N GLU A 13 -0.90 14.39 0.57
CA GLU A 13 -0.67 15.42 1.58
C GLU A 13 -2.01 15.98 2.10
N GLY A 14 -2.09 16.24 3.40
CA GLY A 14 -3.29 16.82 4.02
C GLY A 14 -4.47 15.85 4.20
N GLY A 15 -4.26 14.55 4.03
CA GLY A 15 -5.27 13.56 4.34
C GLY A 15 -5.72 13.61 5.80
N ALA A 16 -7.04 13.61 6.05
CA ALA A 16 -7.64 13.81 7.38
C ALA A 16 -7.48 12.61 8.36
N TRP A 17 -6.57 11.67 8.09
CA TRP A 17 -6.35 10.53 8.97
C TRP A 17 -5.55 10.93 10.21
N ILE A 18 -6.08 10.60 11.39
CA ILE A 18 -5.41 10.84 12.69
C ILE A 18 -4.06 10.11 12.78
N HIS A 19 -3.95 8.93 12.17
CA HIS A 19 -2.74 8.11 12.20
C HIS A 19 -2.37 7.55 10.81
N PRO A 20 -1.84 8.36 9.89
CA PRO A 20 -1.53 7.94 8.51
C PRO A 20 -0.55 6.77 8.44
N ALA A 21 0.38 6.67 9.40
CA ALA A 21 1.34 5.56 9.47
C ALA A 21 0.71 4.18 9.73
N ARG A 22 -0.53 4.13 10.23
CA ARG A 22 -1.29 2.89 10.44
C ARG A 22 -2.11 2.48 9.21
N LEU A 23 -2.10 3.30 8.16
CA LEU A 23 -2.75 2.95 6.91
C LEU A 23 -2.05 1.77 6.25
N PRO A 24 -2.76 1.03 5.37
CA PRO A 24 -2.29 -0.24 4.86
C PRO A 24 -1.01 -0.18 4.05
N LEU A 25 -0.78 0.93 3.34
CA LEU A 25 0.45 1.20 2.59
C LEU A 25 1.43 2.07 3.39
N GLY A 26 1.17 2.30 4.67
CA GLY A 26 2.00 3.12 5.56
C GLY A 26 1.82 4.63 5.43
N SER A 27 0.95 5.10 4.54
CA SER A 27 0.48 6.49 4.44
C SER A 27 -0.83 6.51 3.64
N GLY A 28 -1.45 7.68 3.52
CA GLY A 28 -2.49 7.93 2.54
C GLY A 28 -1.87 8.20 1.18
N TRP A 29 -2.49 7.67 0.13
CA TRP A 29 -2.05 7.82 -1.26
C TRP A 29 -3.17 8.36 -2.13
N SER A 30 -2.83 9.23 -3.07
CA SER A 30 -3.65 9.54 -4.24
C SER A 30 -3.41 8.48 -5.32
N GLY A 31 -4.28 8.42 -6.30
CA GLY A 31 -4.07 7.52 -7.43
C GLY A 31 -5.30 7.33 -8.28
N LEU A 32 -5.35 6.19 -8.96
CA LEU A 32 -6.38 5.86 -9.92
C LEU A 32 -7.13 4.60 -9.52
N CYS A 33 -8.42 4.58 -9.80
CA CYS A 33 -9.21 3.36 -9.80
C CYS A 33 -8.83 2.50 -11.01
N GLN A 34 -8.69 1.21 -10.80
CA GLN A 34 -8.49 0.19 -11.84
C GLN A 34 -9.54 -0.92 -11.72
N ALA A 35 -10.70 -0.58 -11.15
CA ALA A 35 -11.84 -1.47 -11.16
C ALA A 35 -12.44 -1.52 -12.58
N PRO A 36 -12.94 -2.68 -13.03
CA PRO A 36 -13.53 -2.84 -14.36
C PRO A 36 -14.57 -1.76 -14.68
N GLY A 37 -14.41 -1.05 -15.78
CA GLY A 37 -15.30 0.05 -16.21
C GLY A 37 -15.02 1.41 -15.56
N HIS A 38 -13.99 1.50 -14.72
CA HIS A 38 -13.54 2.71 -14.03
C HIS A 38 -12.02 2.89 -14.11
N GLU A 39 -11.37 2.26 -15.08
CA GLU A 39 -9.94 2.29 -15.28
C GLU A 39 -9.46 3.74 -15.52
N GLY A 40 -8.48 4.17 -14.73
CA GLY A 40 -7.93 5.52 -14.83
C GLY A 40 -8.80 6.62 -14.22
N VAL A 41 -9.95 6.29 -13.63
CA VAL A 41 -10.77 7.27 -12.90
C VAL A 41 -10.04 7.71 -11.64
N GLN A 42 -9.85 9.02 -11.48
CA GLN A 42 -9.33 9.59 -10.25
C GLN A 42 -10.42 9.61 -9.16
N PRO A 43 -10.25 8.90 -8.03
CA PRO A 43 -11.23 8.92 -6.96
C PRO A 43 -11.29 10.31 -6.29
N SER A 44 -12.46 10.66 -5.74
CA SER A 44 -12.59 11.88 -4.93
C SER A 44 -11.77 11.80 -3.64
N GLN A 45 -11.56 12.92 -2.96
CA GLN A 45 -10.86 12.92 -1.66
C GLN A 45 -11.56 12.05 -0.61
N GLU A 46 -12.90 12.03 -0.61
CA GLU A 46 -13.70 11.16 0.26
C GLU A 46 -13.48 9.68 -0.09
N GLU A 47 -13.51 9.33 -1.38
CA GLU A 47 -13.26 7.95 -1.83
C GLU A 47 -11.82 7.50 -1.52
N LEU A 48 -10.83 8.38 -1.67
CA LEU A 48 -9.46 8.11 -1.27
C LEU A 48 -9.36 7.89 0.25
N HIS A 49 -10.07 8.72 1.03
CA HIS A 49 -10.06 8.68 2.49
C HIS A 49 -10.70 7.41 3.06
N ASP A 50 -11.91 7.10 2.58
CA ASP A 50 -12.80 6.11 3.16
C ASP A 50 -12.74 4.76 2.46
N SER A 51 -12.20 4.68 1.23
CA SER A 51 -12.23 3.47 0.41
C SER A 51 -10.91 3.05 -0.22
N CYS A 52 -10.30 3.83 -1.11
CA CYS A 52 -9.16 3.34 -1.91
C CYS A 52 -7.96 2.93 -1.04
N ASN A 53 -7.67 3.73 -0.01
CA ASN A 53 -6.62 3.45 0.96
C ASN A 53 -7.04 2.40 2.02
N LEU A 54 -8.29 1.93 2.02
CA LEU A 54 -8.89 1.03 3.02
C LEU A 54 -9.69 -0.10 2.33
N GLY A 55 -9.07 -1.28 2.20
CA GLY A 55 -9.74 -2.52 1.79
C GLY A 55 -10.88 -2.92 2.74
N TYR A 56 -11.81 -3.71 2.21
CA TYR A 56 -13.14 -3.97 2.79
C TYR A 56 -14.09 -2.77 2.90
N ALA A 57 -13.68 -1.58 2.46
CA ALA A 57 -14.60 -0.45 2.36
C ALA A 57 -15.71 -0.70 1.33
N LYS A 58 -16.86 -0.06 1.56
CA LYS A 58 -17.98 -0.09 0.62
C LYS A 58 -17.70 0.90 -0.51
N CYS A 59 -17.36 0.39 -1.68
CA CYS A 59 -17.18 1.18 -2.89
C CYS A 59 -18.04 0.59 -4.01
N ALA A 60 -18.86 1.42 -4.65
CA ALA A 60 -19.79 0.99 -5.71
C ALA A 60 -19.07 0.51 -6.99
N ARG A 61 -17.77 0.83 -7.14
CA ARG A 61 -16.96 0.44 -8.30
C ARG A 61 -16.38 -0.96 -8.18
N ILE A 62 -16.39 -1.56 -6.99
CA ILE A 62 -15.80 -2.89 -6.78
C ILE A 62 -16.72 -3.93 -7.43
N PRO A 63 -16.22 -4.76 -8.37
CA PRO A 63 -17.04 -5.77 -9.03
C PRO A 63 -17.40 -6.91 -8.09
N ASP A 64 -18.59 -7.49 -8.25
CA ASP A 64 -19.04 -8.64 -7.45
C ASP A 64 -18.10 -9.86 -7.61
N GLU A 65 -17.74 -10.17 -8.85
CA GLU A 65 -16.73 -11.18 -9.15
C GLU A 65 -15.33 -10.57 -9.11
N ARG A 66 -14.56 -10.98 -8.10
CA ARG A 66 -13.18 -10.50 -7.89
C ARG A 66 -12.31 -11.54 -7.20
N ALA A 67 -11.00 -11.38 -7.42
CA ALA A 67 -9.97 -12.22 -6.82
C ALA A 67 -9.80 -11.95 -5.31
N GLY A 68 -10.05 -10.72 -4.85
CA GLY A 68 -9.97 -10.36 -3.43
C GLY A 68 -10.63 -9.02 -3.12
N ASP A 69 -10.87 -8.79 -1.83
CA ASP A 69 -11.46 -7.59 -1.24
C ASP A 69 -10.39 -6.62 -0.71
N ALA A 70 -9.23 -7.18 -0.33
CA ALA A 70 -8.20 -6.43 0.36
C ALA A 70 -6.83 -7.07 0.14
N VAL A 71 -5.79 -6.24 0.07
CA VAL A 71 -4.39 -6.68 0.11
C VAL A 71 -3.69 -6.17 1.37
N ARG A 72 -2.94 -7.06 2.01
CA ARG A 72 -2.09 -6.77 3.16
C ARG A 72 -0.63 -6.98 2.77
N PHE A 73 0.24 -6.09 3.24
CA PHE A 73 1.68 -6.24 3.15
C PHE A 73 2.30 -6.28 4.55
N GLY A 74 3.46 -6.92 4.66
CA GLY A 74 4.29 -6.93 5.85
C GLY A 74 5.76 -7.09 5.50
N ILE A 75 6.64 -6.74 6.44
CA ILE A 75 8.08 -7.01 6.30
C ILE A 75 8.34 -8.43 6.81
N ALA A 76 8.75 -9.32 5.91
CA ALA A 76 9.16 -10.68 6.27
C ALA A 76 10.65 -10.72 6.69
N SER A 77 11.49 -9.89 6.06
CA SER A 77 12.91 -9.74 6.40
C SER A 77 13.44 -8.38 5.92
N ASP A 78 14.32 -7.76 6.69
CA ASP A 78 15.17 -6.63 6.25
C ASP A 78 16.62 -6.96 6.61
N ARG A 79 17.48 -7.08 5.59
CA ARG A 79 18.91 -7.40 5.72
C ARG A 79 19.80 -6.25 5.26
N GLY A 80 19.31 -5.01 5.34
CA GLY A 80 20.03 -3.80 4.98
C GLY A 80 19.95 -3.48 3.49
N SER A 81 20.54 -4.33 2.64
CA SER A 81 20.54 -4.16 1.17
C SER A 81 19.40 -4.90 0.46
N GLU A 82 18.72 -5.81 1.15
CA GLU A 82 17.58 -6.57 0.65
C GLU A 82 16.42 -6.50 1.65
N VAL A 83 15.22 -6.23 1.14
CA VAL A 83 13.98 -6.30 1.91
C VAL A 83 13.05 -7.32 1.24
N VAL A 84 12.52 -8.23 2.04
CA VAL A 84 11.50 -9.19 1.64
C VAL A 84 10.18 -8.80 2.26
N LEU A 85 9.16 -8.62 1.43
CA LEU A 85 7.79 -8.40 1.83
C LEU A 85 7.02 -9.70 1.75
N ASN A 86 6.10 -9.93 2.69
CA ASN A 86 5.00 -10.87 2.48
C ASN A 86 3.75 -10.08 2.06
N TYR A 87 2.99 -10.64 1.12
CA TYR A 87 1.66 -10.13 0.79
C TYR A 87 0.59 -11.19 1.06
N VAL A 88 -0.61 -10.74 1.39
CA VAL A 88 -1.81 -11.58 1.51
C VAL A 88 -2.96 -10.86 0.80
N LEU A 89 -3.52 -11.51 -0.21
CA LEU A 89 -4.80 -11.14 -0.80
C LEU A 89 -5.88 -11.89 -0.03
N GLU A 90 -6.88 -11.15 0.44
CA GLU A 90 -7.99 -11.71 1.21
C GLU A 90 -9.32 -11.53 0.47
N LYS A 91 -10.23 -12.48 0.66
CA LYS A 91 -11.62 -12.43 0.21
C LYS A 91 -12.50 -12.91 1.36
N SER A 92 -13.55 -12.15 1.66
CA SER A 92 -14.48 -12.40 2.76
C SER A 92 -13.77 -12.62 4.11
N HIS A 93 -12.73 -11.82 4.39
CA HIS A 93 -11.91 -11.91 5.60
C HIS A 93 -11.08 -13.20 5.74
N ALA A 94 -10.89 -13.93 4.65
CA ALA A 94 -10.06 -15.12 4.60
C ALA A 94 -8.93 -14.96 3.54
N PRO A 95 -7.70 -15.45 3.82
CA PRO A 95 -6.64 -15.49 2.82
C PRO A 95 -7.03 -16.36 1.62
N VAL A 96 -6.87 -15.82 0.41
CA VAL A 96 -7.13 -16.56 -0.84
C VAL A 96 -5.89 -16.67 -1.73
N SER A 97 -4.92 -15.77 -1.56
CA SER A 97 -3.61 -15.85 -2.20
C SER A 97 -2.57 -15.14 -1.32
N HIS A 98 -1.34 -15.62 -1.32
CA HIS A 98 -0.25 -15.01 -0.57
C HIS A 98 1.09 -15.38 -1.20
N GLY A 99 2.13 -14.62 -0.87
CA GLY A 99 3.46 -14.87 -1.38
C GLY A 99 4.49 -13.90 -0.84
N MET A 100 5.69 -13.96 -1.42
CA MET A 100 6.83 -13.13 -1.07
C MET A 100 7.24 -12.27 -2.25
N LEU A 101 7.66 -11.04 -1.96
CA LEU A 101 8.26 -10.10 -2.92
C LEU A 101 9.61 -9.68 -2.36
N SER A 102 10.63 -9.53 -3.20
CA SER A 102 11.97 -9.16 -2.73
C SER A 102 12.54 -8.01 -3.54
N CYS A 103 13.04 -7.00 -2.84
CA CYS A 103 13.63 -5.81 -3.43
C CYS A 103 15.07 -5.64 -2.94
N ASN A 104 16.00 -5.51 -3.88
CA ASN A 104 17.34 -5.06 -3.62
C ASN A 104 17.35 -3.52 -3.55
N LEU A 105 17.61 -2.96 -2.37
CA LEU A 105 17.52 -1.53 -2.12
C LEU A 105 18.62 -0.71 -2.79
N LEU A 106 19.77 -1.32 -3.11
CA LEU A 106 20.89 -0.64 -3.76
C LEU A 106 20.60 -0.40 -5.25
N THR A 107 20.02 -1.40 -5.91
CA THR A 107 19.69 -1.35 -7.35
C THR A 107 18.25 -0.92 -7.63
N ARG A 108 17.40 -0.89 -6.59
CA ARG A 108 15.94 -0.75 -6.69
C ARG A 108 15.28 -1.82 -7.56
N TYR A 109 15.97 -2.93 -7.80
CA TYR A 109 15.47 -4.04 -8.57
C TYR A 109 14.69 -4.99 -7.68
N TRP A 110 13.54 -5.45 -8.17
CA TRP A 110 12.75 -6.48 -7.53
C TRP A 110 13.09 -7.85 -8.11
N ALA A 111 13.72 -8.71 -7.30
CA ALA A 111 14.09 -10.06 -7.71
C ALA A 111 12.87 -11.00 -7.72
N LEU A 112 11.89 -10.75 -6.85
CA LEU A 112 10.58 -11.41 -6.87
C LEU A 112 9.49 -10.34 -6.93
N ASN A 113 8.70 -10.38 -8.00
CA ASN A 113 7.60 -9.44 -8.29
C ASN A 113 6.25 -10.14 -8.27
N HIS A 114 5.21 -9.36 -8.01
CA HIS A 114 3.84 -9.78 -8.25
C HIS A 114 3.49 -9.61 -9.73
N GLN A 115 2.69 -10.52 -10.29
CA GLN A 115 2.27 -10.45 -11.71
C GLN A 115 1.22 -9.35 -11.95
N ASP A 116 0.35 -9.10 -10.97
CA ASP A 116 -0.57 -7.97 -11.00
C ASP A 116 0.18 -6.67 -10.67
N GLU A 117 0.23 -5.76 -11.64
CA GLU A 117 0.92 -4.47 -11.56
C GLU A 117 0.39 -3.59 -10.43
N ARG A 118 -0.90 -3.68 -10.09
CA ARG A 118 -1.51 -2.90 -9.00
C ARG A 118 -0.96 -3.34 -7.65
N ILE A 119 -0.93 -4.67 -7.44
CA ILE A 119 -0.38 -5.27 -6.22
C ILE A 119 1.12 -4.97 -6.12
N GLN A 120 1.86 -5.08 -7.22
CA GLN A 120 3.27 -4.72 -7.27
C GLN A 120 3.49 -3.24 -6.91
N LYS A 121 2.69 -2.34 -7.48
CA LYS A 121 2.80 -0.91 -7.19
C LYS A 121 2.48 -0.59 -5.73
N MET A 122 1.46 -1.22 -5.17
CA MET A 122 1.15 -1.09 -3.73
C MET A 122 2.28 -1.61 -2.84
N ALA A 123 2.97 -2.69 -3.24
CA ALA A 123 4.14 -3.20 -2.53
C ALA A 123 5.30 -2.19 -2.52
N GLU A 124 5.54 -1.51 -3.66
CA GLU A 124 6.52 -0.41 -3.76
C GLU A 124 6.17 0.75 -2.84
N CYS A 125 4.91 1.19 -2.84
CA CYS A 125 4.43 2.26 -1.97
C CYS A 125 4.57 1.90 -0.48
N PHE A 126 4.20 0.67 -0.11
CA PHE A 126 4.40 0.17 1.24
C PHE A 126 5.88 0.17 1.64
N LEU A 127 6.75 -0.32 0.75
CA LEU A 127 8.20 -0.33 0.97
C LEU A 127 8.76 1.09 1.11
N GLN A 128 8.34 2.03 0.27
CA GLN A 128 8.73 3.44 0.35
C GLN A 128 8.40 4.01 1.74
N CYS A 129 7.16 3.85 2.21
CA CYS A 129 6.77 4.32 3.54
C CYS A 129 7.52 3.60 4.68
N TYR A 130 7.80 2.30 4.53
CA TYR A 130 8.63 1.56 5.48
C TYR A 130 10.05 2.13 5.58
N LEU A 131 10.72 2.39 4.45
CA LEU A 131 12.09 2.89 4.42
C LEU A 131 12.24 4.30 5.01
N VAL A 132 11.25 5.17 4.80
CA VAL A 132 11.22 6.50 5.44
C VAL A 132 11.23 6.35 6.96
N ARG A 133 10.43 5.41 7.50
CA ARG A 133 10.38 5.12 8.95
C ARG A 133 11.60 4.39 9.48
N ARG A 134 12.25 3.58 8.64
CA ARG A 134 13.48 2.85 8.99
C ARG A 134 14.64 3.79 9.26
N THR A 135 14.68 4.94 8.59
CA THR A 135 15.71 5.95 8.83
C THR A 135 15.58 6.43 10.28
N PRO A 136 16.64 6.35 11.11
CA PRO A 136 16.59 6.85 12.47
C PRO A 136 16.12 8.30 12.44
N GLN A 137 15.00 8.61 13.09
CA GLN A 137 14.66 9.99 13.37
C GLN A 137 15.84 10.56 14.17
N ALA A 138 16.54 11.54 13.61
CA ALA A 138 17.54 12.29 14.39
C ALA A 138 16.83 12.79 15.66
N PRO A 139 17.42 12.62 16.86
CA PRO A 139 16.80 13.10 18.08
C PRO A 139 16.56 14.61 17.92
N ALA A 140 15.31 15.04 18.13
CA ALA A 140 14.95 16.45 18.19
C ALA A 140 15.91 17.12 19.19
N ALA A 141 16.68 18.09 18.72
CA ALA A 141 17.57 18.85 19.58
C ALA A 141 16.74 19.48 20.69
N SER A 142 16.93 18.97 21.92
CA SER A 142 16.35 19.56 23.12
C SER A 142 16.85 20.99 23.24
N VAL A 143 15.97 21.95 23.01
CA VAL A 143 16.22 23.36 23.33
C VAL A 143 16.18 23.49 24.85
N THR A 144 17.35 23.52 25.48
CA THR A 144 17.48 23.96 26.88
C THR A 144 17.44 25.48 26.90
N SER A 145 16.43 26.04 27.59
CA SER A 145 16.34 27.44 28.00
C SER A 145 17.31 27.76 29.13
#